data_AF-A0A2G4GPF0-F1
#
_entry.id   AF-A0A2G4GPF0-F1
#
_cell.length_a   1.000
_cell.length_b   1.000
_cell.length_c   1.000
_cell.angle_alpha   90.00
_cell.angle_beta   90.00
_cell.angle_gamma   90.00
#
_symmetry.space_group_name_H-M   'P 1'
#
loop_
_entity.id
_entity.type
_entity.pdbx_description
1 polymer ?
#
loop_
_entity_poly.entity_id
_entity_poly.type
_entity_poly.pdbx_seq_one_letter_code
_entity_poly.pdbx_strand_id
1 'polypeptide(L)' 'MGPLLGAPELLARLPQEEQILITLHYIKGQSLQEIATLLGVPARSVEVILRQGRSRLLGFLGISEGS' A
#
# COMPACT_ATOMS: atom_id res chain seq x y z
N MET A 1 24.05 -11.10 -4.21
CA MET A 1 23.25 -10.50 -3.12
C MET A 1 22.68 -9.20 -3.65
N GLY A 2 21.44 -9.18 -4.15
CA GLY A 2 20.81 -7.90 -4.53
C GLY A 2 20.70 -7.01 -3.28
N PRO A 3 20.76 -5.67 -3.42
CA PRO A 3 20.61 -4.78 -2.28
C PRO A 3 19.30 -5.10 -1.56
N LEU A 4 19.34 -5.23 -0.23
CA LEU A 4 18.15 -5.21 0.59
C LEU A 4 17.54 -3.82 0.43
N LEU A 5 16.56 -3.70 -0.47
CA LEU A 5 15.83 -2.45 -0.66
C LEU A 5 15.16 -2.11 0.67
N GLY A 6 15.36 -0.89 1.15
CA GLY A 6 14.67 -0.40 2.33
C GLY A 6 13.17 -0.21 2.04
N ALA A 7 12.39 -0.02 3.11
CA ALA A 7 10.97 0.30 3.00
C ALA A 7 10.68 1.52 2.07
N PRO A 8 11.48 2.61 2.08
CA PRO A 8 11.26 3.74 1.17
C PRO A 8 11.42 3.39 -0.31
N GLU A 9 12.44 2.60 -0.66
CA GLU A 9 12.72 2.21 -2.05
C GLU A 9 11.65 1.26 -2.60
N LEU A 10 11.06 0.43 -1.74
CA LEU A 10 9.95 -0.44 -2.12
C LEU A 10 8.65 0.35 -2.32
N LEU A 11 8.36 1.31 -1.44
CA LEU A 11 7.21 2.20 -1.60
C LEU A 11 7.32 3.02 -2.89
N ALA A 12 8.50 3.57 -3.20
CA ALA A 12 8.72 4.37 -4.41
C ALA A 12 8.45 3.61 -5.73
N ARG A 13 8.39 2.26 -5.68
CA ARG A 13 8.09 1.41 -6.84
C ARG A 13 6.60 1.11 -7.02
N LEU A 14 5.76 1.49 -6.06
CA LEU A 14 4.31 1.39 -6.21
C LEU A 14 3.78 2.53 -7.10
N PRO A 15 2.64 2.36 -7.79
CA PRO A 15 1.85 3.46 -8.32
C PRO A 15 1.55 4.53 -7.27
N GLN A 16 1.46 5.79 -7.70
CA GLN A 16 1.31 6.92 -6.78
C GLN A 16 0.09 6.79 -5.86
N GLU A 17 -1.03 6.27 -6.36
CA GLU A 17 -2.22 6.04 -5.53
C GLU A 17 -1.95 5.00 -4.43
N GLU A 18 -1.31 3.88 -4.77
CA GLU A 18 -0.93 2.85 -3.81
C GLU A 18 0.03 3.41 -2.73
N GLN A 19 1.01 4.24 -3.11
CA GLN A 19 1.95 4.88 -2.17
C GLN A 19 1.23 5.75 -1.13
N ILE A 20 0.32 6.60 -1.60
CA ILE A 20 -0.43 7.51 -0.75
C ILE A 20 -1.26 6.69 0.24
N LEU A 21 -2.04 5.72 -0.25
CA LEU A 21 -2.92 4.93 0.61
C LEU A 21 -2.14 4.09 1.62
N ILE A 22 -1.05 3.44 1.20
CA ILE A 22 -0.21 2.66 2.12
C ILE A 22 0.42 3.55 3.18
N THR A 23 0.86 4.75 2.81
CA THR A 23 1.39 5.72 3.78
C THR A 23 0.33 6.15 4.79
N LEU A 24 -0.86 6.55 4.32
CA LEU A 24 -1.95 6.98 5.20
C LEU A 24 -2.39 5.83 6.13
N HIS A 25 -2.48 4.61 5.61
CA HIS A 25 -2.99 3.48 6.38
C HIS A 25 -1.94 2.88 7.33
N TYR A 26 -0.76 2.49 6.82
CA TYR A 26 0.23 1.73 7.59
C TYR A 26 1.24 2.60 8.34
N ILE A 27 1.51 3.82 7.85
CA ILE A 27 2.47 4.73 8.50
C ILE A 27 1.75 5.71 9.42
N LYS A 28 0.65 6.31 8.94
CA LYS A 28 -0.14 7.26 9.74
C LYS A 28 -1.26 6.63 10.56
N GLY A 29 -1.54 5.34 10.37
CA GLY A 29 -2.53 4.60 11.17
C GLY A 29 -3.99 4.97 10.90
N GLN A 30 -4.29 5.63 9.77
CA GLN A 30 -5.65 6.04 9.44
C GLN A 30 -6.49 4.86 8.96
N SER A 31 -7.76 4.81 9.36
CA SER A 31 -8.74 3.82 8.91
C SER A 31 -9.15 4.03 7.45
N LEU A 32 -9.75 2.98 6.85
CA LEU A 32 -10.28 3.05 5.48
C LEU A 32 -11.31 4.17 5.32
N GLN A 33 -12.18 4.36 6.32
CA GLN A 33 -13.24 5.38 6.32
C GLN A 33 -12.67 6.79 6.43
N GLU A 34 -11.65 7.01 7.26
CA GLU A 34 -10.98 8.31 7.38
C GLU A 34 -10.27 8.68 6.07
N ILE A 35 -9.59 7.72 5.44
CA ILE A 35 -8.91 7.92 4.16
C ILE A 35 -9.92 8.19 3.04
N ALA A 36 -11.01 7.42 2.98
CA ALA A 36 -12.09 7.60 2.01
C ALA A 36 -12.72 9.00 2.11
N THR A 37 -12.98 9.45 3.33
CA THR A 37 -13.52 10.79 3.61
C THR A 37 -12.54 11.87 3.21
N LEU A 38 -11.26 11.70 3.56
CA LEU A 38 -10.19 12.65 3.23
C LEU A 38 -10.01 12.84 1.72
N LEU A 39 -10.10 11.75 0.95
CA LEU A 39 -9.86 11.77 -0.50
C LEU A 39 -11.14 11.96 -1.33
N GLY A 40 -12.32 11.97 -0.71
CA GLY A 40 -13.60 12.11 -1.41
C GLY A 40 -13.94 10.91 -2.30
N VAL A 41 -13.48 9.70 -1.94
CA VAL A 41 -13.69 8.48 -2.72
C VAL A 41 -14.42 7.40 -1.89
N PRO A 42 -15.07 6.41 -2.52
CA PRO A 42 -15.68 5.31 -1.80
C PRO A 42 -14.65 4.49 -1.00
N ALA A 43 -14.99 4.09 0.23
CA ALA A 43 -14.12 3.24 1.07
C ALA A 43 -13.75 1.91 0.40
N ARG A 44 -14.63 1.37 -0.46
CA ARG A 44 -14.36 0.18 -1.26
C ARG A 44 -13.21 0.38 -2.25
N SER A 45 -13.08 1.58 -2.83
CA SER A 45 -11.96 1.91 -3.72
C SER A 45 -10.64 1.93 -2.94
N VAL A 46 -10.65 2.52 -1.74
CA VAL A 46 -9.50 2.54 -0.82
C VAL A 46 -9.06 1.12 -0.47
N GLU A 47 -10.00 0.25 -0.09
CA GLU A 47 -9.75 -1.15 0.24
C GLU A 47 -9.10 -1.91 -0.93
N VAL A 48 -9.66 -1.78 -2.14
CA VAL A 48 -9.14 -2.48 -3.33
C VAL A 48 -7.71 -2.07 -3.65
N ILE A 49 -7.41 -0.76 -3.63
CA ILE A 49 -6.08 -0.24 -3.94
C ILE A 49 -5.08 -0.62 -2.83
N LEU A 50 -5.48 -0.56 -1.55
CA LEU A 50 -4.63 -1.03 -0.45
C LEU A 50 -4.27 -2.51 -0.58
N ARG A 51 -5.24 -3.36 -0.94
CA ARG A 51 -4.99 -4.78 -1.18
C ARG A 51 -4.00 -4.99 -2.34
N GLN A 52 -4.17 -4.24 -3.43
CA GLN A 52 -3.26 -4.30 -4.58
C GLN A 52 -1.84 -3.86 -4.19
N GLY A 53 -1.70 -2.73 -3.51
CA GLY A 53 -0.41 -2.23 -3.04
C GLY A 53 0.28 -3.21 -2.08
N ARG A 54 -0.47 -3.81 -1.14
CA ARG A 54 0.06 -4.83 -0.24
C ARG A 54 0.55 -6.05 -1.00
N SER A 55 -0.26 -6.57 -1.94
CA SER A 55 0.13 -7.71 -2.78
C SER A 55 1.39 -7.40 -3.59
N ARG A 56 1.52 -6.19 -4.13
CA ARG A 56 2.69 -5.75 -4.89
C ARG A 56 3.95 -5.64 -4.00
N LEU A 57 3.83 -5.06 -2.81
CA LEU A 57 4.94 -5.00 -1.84
C LEU A 57 5.44 -6.40 -1.46
N LEU A 58 4.52 -7.33 -1.20
CA LEU A 58 4.86 -8.71 -0.89
C LEU A 58 5.53 -9.41 -2.07
N GLY A 59 5.04 -9.17 -3.29
CA GLY A 59 5.66 -9.65 -4.52
C GLY A 59 7.10 -9.13 -4.69
N PHE A 60 7.37 -7.87 -4.35
CA PHE A 60 8.74 -7.33 -4.36
C PHE A 60 9.66 -7.99 -3.33
N LEU A 61 9.10 -8.45 -2.21
CA LEU A 61 9.82 -9.16 -1.15
C LEU A 61 9.93 -10.67 -1.41
N GLY A 62 9.33 -11.18 -2.49
CA GLY A 62 9.27 -12.62 -2.76
C GLY A 62 8.38 -13.40 -1.79
N ILE A 63 7.49 -12.71 -1.06
CA ILE A 63 6.56 -13.32 -0.12
C ILE A 63 5.26 -13.60 -0.88
N SER A 64 4.88 -14.87 -0.98
CA SER A 64 3.57 -15.24 -1.50
C SER A 64 2.58 -15.23 -0.34
N GLU A 65 1.47 -14.51 -0.48
CA GLU A 65 0.31 -14.69 0.40
C GLU A 65 -0.13 -16.15 0.23
N GLY A 66 -0.01 -16.94 1.29
CA GLY A 66 -0.33 -18.37 1.25
C GLY A 66 -1.74 -18.62 0.73
N SER A 67 -1.84 -19.64 -0.14
CA SER A 67 -3.08 -20.20 -0.71
C SER A 67 -4.11 -20.61 0.34
#